data_AF-A0A315Y1K7-F1
#
_entry.id   AF-A0A315Y1K7-F1
#
_cell.length_a   1.000
_cell.length_b   1.000
_cell.length_c   1.000
_cell.angle_alpha   90.00
_cell.angle_beta   90.00
_cell.angle_gamma   90.00
#
_symmetry.space_group_name_H-M   'P 1'
#
loop_
_entity.id
_entity.type
_entity.pdbx_description
1 polymer ?
#
loop_
_entity_poly.entity_id
_entity_poly.type
_entity_poly.pdbx_seq_one_letter_code
_entity_poly.pdbx_strand_id
1 'polypeptide(L)'
;MTDKELSRMMEQSAEEGRRALFDEYCGYVYAICANKLKGCGSPEDTDECLSDTFAAVFRYLESHKAADGDLKGLIGTIAKRTAVSYFRRLSAKKDTTVSMESETVGELSSDIRVDESAELSALRETVLDCIKSLGEPDSSIIVYFYYYGMKTRQIAALVGLSDIAVQKRLSRSRKKLRELLSAAGITEEGSQ
;
A
#
# COMPACT_ATOMS: atom_id res chain seq x y z
N MET A 1 -9.49 7.52 -20.12
CA MET A 1 -9.52 8.98 -20.42
C MET A 1 -8.13 9.54 -20.13
N THR A 2 -7.63 10.60 -20.78
CA THR A 2 -6.31 11.14 -20.42
C THR A 2 -6.38 12.06 -19.19
N ASP A 3 -5.31 12.12 -18.40
CA ASP A 3 -5.24 12.98 -17.21
C ASP A 3 -5.50 14.47 -17.54
N LYS A 4 -5.06 14.91 -18.73
CA LYS A 4 -5.28 16.27 -19.23
C LYS A 4 -6.75 16.56 -19.55
N GLU A 5 -7.47 15.57 -20.06
CA GLU A 5 -8.92 15.69 -20.32
C GLU A 5 -9.70 15.79 -19.01
N LEU A 6 -9.36 14.97 -18.02
CA LEU A 6 -9.97 15.00 -16.68
C LEU A 6 -9.72 16.33 -15.96
N SER A 7 -8.48 16.81 -15.97
CA SER A 7 -8.13 18.12 -15.38
C SER A 7 -8.90 19.26 -16.04
N ARG A 8 -9.05 19.24 -17.37
CA ARG A 8 -9.82 20.26 -18.11
C ARG A 8 -11.32 20.20 -17.79
N MET A 9 -11.89 19.02 -17.61
CA MET A 9 -13.29 18.87 -17.19
C MET A 9 -13.53 19.43 -15.79
N MET A 10 -12.58 19.20 -14.86
CA MET A 10 -12.67 19.75 -13.49
C MET A 10 -12.61 21.28 -13.46
N GLU A 11 -11.89 21.92 -14.39
CA GLU A 11 -11.86 23.38 -14.54
C GLU A 11 -13.18 23.96 -15.06
N GLN A 12 -13.89 23.21 -15.91
CA GLN A 12 -15.16 23.63 -16.51
C GLN A 12 -16.36 23.38 -15.60
N SER A 13 -16.41 22.22 -14.96
CA SER A 13 -17.45 21.83 -14.01
C SER A 13 -16.85 20.91 -12.95
N ALA A 14 -16.81 21.42 -11.71
CA ALA A 14 -16.26 20.65 -10.58
C ALA A 14 -17.05 19.35 -10.33
N GLU A 15 -18.36 19.33 -10.57
CA GLU A 15 -19.20 18.15 -10.37
C GLU A 15 -18.95 17.08 -11.44
N GLU A 16 -18.97 17.46 -12.72
CA GLU A 16 -18.74 16.53 -13.83
C GLU A 16 -17.32 15.98 -13.82
N GLY A 17 -16.32 16.82 -13.53
CA GLY A 17 -14.94 16.38 -13.41
C GLY A 17 -14.71 15.40 -12.25
N ARG A 18 -15.37 15.62 -11.09
CA ARG A 18 -15.32 14.66 -9.97
C ARG A 18 -15.95 13.32 -10.33
N ARG A 19 -17.09 13.34 -11.02
CA ARG A 19 -17.77 12.12 -11.47
C ARG A 19 -16.93 11.34 -12.47
N ALA A 20 -16.37 12.01 -13.48
CA ALA A 20 -15.50 11.38 -14.46
C ALA A 20 -14.24 10.77 -13.81
N LEU A 21 -13.64 11.47 -12.84
CA LEU A 21 -12.49 10.97 -12.10
C LEU A 21 -12.84 9.75 -11.23
N PHE A 22 -14.01 9.77 -10.60
CA PHE A 22 -14.52 8.62 -9.85
C PHE A 22 -14.73 7.42 -10.78
N ASP A 23 -15.45 7.59 -11.89
CA ASP A 23 -15.77 6.51 -12.82
C ASP A 23 -14.50 5.87 -13.42
N GLU A 24 -13.48 6.67 -13.75
CA GLU A 24 -12.20 6.17 -14.28
C GLU A 24 -11.38 5.40 -13.24
N TYR A 25 -11.31 5.90 -12.00
CA TYR A 25 -10.36 5.39 -10.99
C TYR A 25 -11.00 4.55 -9.88
N CYS A 26 -12.32 4.38 -9.84
CA CYS A 26 -13.02 3.67 -8.76
C CYS A 26 -12.51 2.23 -8.61
N GLY A 27 -12.42 1.47 -9.71
CA GLY A 27 -11.89 0.10 -9.67
C GLY A 27 -10.44 0.02 -9.19
N TYR A 28 -9.60 0.98 -9.59
CA TYR A 28 -8.20 1.06 -9.17
C TYR A 28 -8.07 1.33 -7.67
N VAL A 29 -8.80 2.31 -7.15
CA VAL A 29 -8.79 2.65 -5.71
C VAL A 29 -9.38 1.50 -4.89
N TYR A 30 -10.49 0.92 -5.34
CA TYR A 30 -11.13 -0.20 -4.67
C TYR A 30 -10.16 -1.38 -4.53
N ALA A 31 -9.42 -1.72 -5.59
CA ALA A 31 -8.41 -2.79 -5.54
C ALA A 31 -7.31 -2.51 -4.50
N ILE A 32 -6.85 -1.26 -4.36
CA ILE A 32 -5.86 -0.87 -3.33
C ILE A 32 -6.45 -1.06 -1.93
N CYS A 33 -7.66 -0.55 -1.69
CA CYS A 33 -8.34 -0.63 -0.40
C CYS A 33 -8.62 -2.09 -0.02
N ALA A 34 -9.23 -2.86 -0.92
CA ALA A 34 -9.60 -4.26 -0.69
C ALA A 34 -8.37 -5.13 -0.39
N ASN A 35 -7.30 -5.01 -1.18
CA ASN A 35 -6.07 -5.77 -0.95
C ASN A 35 -5.45 -5.44 0.41
N LYS A 36 -5.48 -4.17 0.80
CA LYS A 36 -4.88 -3.71 2.04
C LYS A 36 -5.69 -4.12 3.28
N LEU A 37 -7.01 -4.14 3.17
CA LEU A 37 -7.93 -4.47 4.26
C LEU A 37 -8.32 -5.95 4.31
N LYS A 38 -7.86 -6.75 3.34
CA LYS A 38 -8.03 -8.20 3.30
C LYS A 38 -7.63 -8.82 4.65
N GLY A 39 -8.54 -9.59 5.24
CA GLY A 39 -8.34 -10.28 6.52
C GLY A 39 -8.54 -9.43 7.78
N CYS A 40 -8.65 -8.09 7.68
CA CYS A 40 -8.89 -7.24 8.87
C CYS A 40 -10.17 -6.40 8.83
N GLY A 41 -10.70 -6.06 7.65
CA GLY A 41 -11.89 -5.24 7.48
C GLY A 41 -13.05 -5.96 6.79
N SER A 42 -14.25 -5.41 6.93
CA SER A 42 -15.44 -5.86 6.22
C SER A 42 -15.55 -5.22 4.82
N PRO A 43 -16.49 -5.66 3.96
CA PRO A 43 -16.81 -4.96 2.72
C PRO A 43 -17.19 -3.49 2.96
N GLU A 44 -17.95 -3.21 4.02
CA GLU A 44 -18.35 -1.85 4.39
C GLU A 44 -17.15 -0.98 4.79
N ASP A 45 -16.17 -1.53 5.50
CA ASP A 45 -14.91 -0.82 5.80
C ASP A 45 -14.14 -0.47 4.51
N THR A 46 -14.24 -1.32 3.48
CA THR A 46 -13.59 -1.10 2.18
C THR A 46 -14.29 0.02 1.41
N ASP A 47 -15.63 0.05 1.42
CA ASP A 47 -16.43 1.10 0.78
C ASP A 47 -16.26 2.46 1.49
N GLU A 48 -16.14 2.45 2.82
CA GLU A 48 -15.82 3.65 3.61
C GLU A 48 -14.41 4.16 3.24
N CYS A 49 -13.41 3.27 3.17
CA CYS A 49 -12.05 3.61 2.78
C CYS A 49 -11.96 4.15 1.33
N LEU A 50 -12.74 3.59 0.40
CA LEU A 50 -12.87 4.09 -0.97
C LEU A 50 -13.42 5.52 -0.97
N SER A 51 -14.51 5.74 -0.26
CA SER A 51 -15.18 7.04 -0.16
C SER A 51 -14.27 8.11 0.43
N ASP A 52 -13.59 7.81 1.54
CA ASP A 52 -12.62 8.70 2.17
C ASP A 52 -11.43 9.02 1.27
N THR A 53 -11.00 8.06 0.45
CA THR A 53 -9.92 8.25 -0.52
C THR A 53 -10.32 9.28 -1.56
N PHE A 54 -11.49 9.14 -2.19
CA PHE A 54 -11.95 10.12 -3.18
C PHE A 54 -12.21 11.49 -2.55
N ALA A 55 -12.75 11.55 -1.33
CA ALA A 55 -12.90 12.81 -0.59
C ALA A 55 -11.53 13.48 -0.31
N ALA A 56 -10.47 12.72 -0.07
CA ALA A 56 -9.11 13.24 0.07
C ALA A 56 -8.52 13.70 -1.28
N VAL A 57 -8.74 12.93 -2.36
CA VAL A 57 -8.31 13.29 -3.72
C VAL A 57 -8.95 14.62 -4.16
N PHE A 58 -10.27 14.77 -4.00
CA PHE A 58 -10.96 16.00 -4.42
C PHE A 58 -10.47 17.23 -3.66
N ARG A 59 -10.28 17.12 -2.33
CA ARG A 59 -9.69 18.19 -1.52
C ARG A 59 -8.27 18.56 -1.97
N TYR A 60 -7.47 17.56 -2.34
CA TYR A 60 -6.13 17.79 -2.85
C TYR A 60 -6.15 18.56 -4.18
N LEU A 61 -6.99 18.13 -5.13
CA LEU A 61 -7.11 18.75 -6.45
C LEU A 61 -7.70 20.18 -6.38
N GLU A 62 -8.66 20.43 -5.48
CA GLU A 62 -9.18 21.79 -5.23
C GLU A 62 -8.11 22.75 -4.73
N SER A 63 -7.20 22.27 -3.87
CA SER A 63 -6.14 23.08 -3.29
C SER A 63 -4.93 23.26 -4.21
N HIS A 64 -4.74 22.37 -5.18
CA HIS A 64 -3.59 22.35 -6.09
C HIS A 64 -4.08 22.45 -7.55
N LYS A 65 -4.64 23.61 -7.91
CA LYS A 65 -5.38 23.98 -9.14
C LYS A 65 -4.79 23.64 -10.53
N ALA A 66 -3.80 22.79 -10.65
CA ALA A 66 -3.42 22.14 -11.88
C ALA A 66 -2.68 20.83 -11.51
N ALA A 67 -3.36 19.69 -11.62
CA ALA A 67 -2.66 18.42 -11.68
C ALA A 67 -2.10 18.26 -13.09
N ASP A 68 -1.05 19.03 -13.41
CA ASP A 68 -0.22 18.77 -14.58
C ASP A 68 0.77 17.66 -14.15
N GLY A 69 0.30 16.41 -14.18
CA GLY A 69 1.05 15.28 -13.63
C GLY A 69 0.30 13.96 -13.60
N ASP A 70 0.98 12.93 -13.12
CA ASP A 70 0.52 11.55 -12.96
C ASP A 70 -0.62 11.46 -11.92
N LEU A 71 -1.87 11.63 -12.37
CA LEU A 71 -3.06 11.56 -11.52
C LEU A 71 -3.21 10.18 -10.90
N LYS A 72 -2.89 9.14 -11.69
CA LYS A 72 -2.94 7.75 -11.23
C LYS A 72 -1.99 7.51 -10.06
N GLY A 73 -0.75 8.00 -10.14
CA GLY A 73 0.23 7.93 -9.06
C GLY A 73 -0.17 8.72 -7.81
N LEU A 74 -0.73 9.92 -8.00
CA LEU A 74 -1.28 10.74 -6.92
C LEU A 74 -2.43 10.01 -6.20
N ILE A 75 -3.43 9.56 -6.95
CA ILE A 75 -4.60 8.84 -6.44
C ILE A 75 -4.14 7.57 -5.73
N GLY A 76 -3.23 6.81 -6.33
CA GLY A 76 -2.66 5.60 -5.73
C GLY A 76 -1.93 5.87 -4.42
N THR A 77 -1.21 7.00 -4.33
CA THR A 77 -0.54 7.42 -3.09
C THR A 77 -1.54 7.76 -1.99
N ILE A 78 -2.60 8.51 -2.31
CA ILE A 78 -3.66 8.85 -1.36
C ILE A 78 -4.39 7.58 -0.91
N ALA A 79 -4.78 6.71 -1.85
CA ALA A 79 -5.45 5.43 -1.57
C ALA A 79 -4.64 4.54 -0.63
N LYS A 80 -3.34 4.35 -0.91
CA LYS A 80 -2.44 3.55 -0.05
C LYS A 80 -2.36 4.13 1.37
N ARG A 81 -2.24 5.46 1.51
CA ARG A 81 -2.17 6.12 2.82
C ARG A 81 -3.47 5.97 3.60
N THR A 82 -4.61 6.19 2.95
CA THR A 82 -5.93 6.01 3.57
C THR A 82 -6.13 4.56 4.02
N ALA A 83 -5.85 3.60 3.14
CA ALA A 83 -6.00 2.17 3.45
C ALA A 83 -5.06 1.70 4.57
N VAL A 84 -3.83 2.23 4.67
CA VAL A 84 -2.94 1.98 5.83
C VAL A 84 -3.54 2.53 7.13
N SER A 85 -4.15 3.71 7.10
CA SER A 85 -4.83 4.28 8.27
C SER A 85 -5.97 3.38 8.75
N TYR A 86 -6.81 2.92 7.82
CA TYR A 86 -7.90 1.99 8.09
C TYR A 86 -7.39 0.66 8.64
N PHE A 87 -6.41 0.05 7.98
CA PHE A 87 -5.79 -1.19 8.43
C PHE A 87 -5.30 -1.09 9.88
N ARG A 88 -4.61 0.00 10.23
CA ARG A 88 -4.13 0.23 11.61
C ARG A 88 -5.28 0.37 12.61
N ARG A 89 -6.35 1.07 12.23
CA ARG A 89 -7.55 1.27 13.06
C ARG A 89 -8.28 -0.05 13.33
N LEU A 90 -8.45 -0.87 12.29
CA LEU A 90 -9.19 -2.14 12.35
C LEU A 90 -8.38 -3.24 13.05
N SER A 91 -7.08 -3.31 12.78
CA SER A 91 -6.20 -4.28 13.43
C SER A 91 -6.07 -4.03 14.94
N ALA A 92 -6.05 -2.76 15.36
CA ALA A 92 -6.05 -2.42 16.79
C ALA A 92 -7.35 -2.80 17.51
N LYS A 93 -8.49 -2.84 16.81
CA LYS A 93 -9.77 -3.32 17.38
C LYS A 93 -9.76 -4.84 17.56
N LYS A 94 -9.20 -5.58 16.60
CA LYS A 94 -9.07 -7.06 16.68
C LYS A 94 -8.19 -7.52 17.83
N ASP A 95 -7.17 -6.75 18.25
CA ASP A 95 -6.35 -7.07 19.44
C ASP A 95 -7.15 -7.17 20.76
N THR A 96 -8.44 -6.78 20.78
CA THR A 96 -9.34 -6.96 21.94
C THR A 96 -10.17 -8.26 21.88
N THR A 97 -10.10 -9.01 20.78
CA THR A 97 -10.85 -10.26 20.56
C THR A 97 -9.91 -11.28 19.93
N VAL A 98 -9.36 -12.15 20.76
CA VAL A 98 -8.49 -13.25 20.36
C VAL A 98 -9.22 -14.16 19.36
N SER A 99 -8.73 -14.21 18.12
CA SER A 99 -8.89 -15.39 17.26
C SER A 99 -7.58 -15.61 16.51
N MET A 100 -6.91 -16.71 16.87
CA MET A 100 -5.77 -17.27 16.16
C MET A 100 -6.29 -18.03 14.94
N GLU A 101 -6.31 -17.38 13.80
CA GLU A 101 -6.20 -18.06 12.51
C GLU A 101 -5.00 -17.47 11.81
N SER A 102 -3.86 -18.16 12.00
CA SER A 102 -2.64 -17.90 11.23
C SER A 102 -2.88 -18.42 9.82
N GLU A 103 -3.66 -17.69 9.03
CA GLU A 103 -3.53 -17.80 7.59
C GLU A 103 -2.16 -17.22 7.23
N THR A 104 -1.29 -18.11 6.75
CA THR A 104 -0.09 -17.78 6.00
C THR A 104 -0.34 -16.52 5.19
N VAL A 105 0.58 -15.54 5.26
CA VAL A 105 0.57 -14.33 4.41
C VAL A 105 0.76 -14.78 2.97
N GLY A 106 -0.33 -15.31 2.42
CA GLY A 106 -0.44 -15.96 1.14
C GLY A 106 -0.59 -14.87 0.12
N GLU A 107 0.44 -14.80 -0.71
CA GLU A 107 0.53 -14.03 -1.93
C GLU A 107 0.33 -12.52 -1.72
N LEU A 108 1.46 -11.81 -1.76
CA LEU A 108 1.50 -10.50 -2.41
C LEU A 108 1.16 -10.73 -3.90
N SER A 109 -0.08 -11.13 -4.20
CA SER A 109 -0.48 -11.49 -5.55
C SER A 109 -0.38 -10.25 -6.43
N SER A 110 -0.01 -10.53 -7.67
CA SER A 110 0.07 -9.65 -8.82
C SER A 110 -1.26 -8.99 -9.22
N ASP A 111 -2.26 -8.93 -8.35
CA ASP A 111 -3.64 -8.54 -8.70
C ASP A 111 -3.84 -7.04 -8.82
N ILE A 112 -2.79 -6.25 -8.53
CA ILE A 112 -2.70 -4.90 -9.06
C ILE A 112 -2.25 -5.04 -10.52
N ARG A 113 -3.14 -5.50 -11.41
CA ARG A 113 -3.04 -5.26 -12.86
C ARG A 113 -3.35 -3.78 -13.12
N VAL A 114 -2.54 -2.92 -12.50
CA VAL A 114 -2.26 -1.62 -13.04
C VAL A 114 -1.57 -1.87 -14.36
N ASP A 115 -1.86 -1.06 -15.37
CA ASP A 115 -1.01 -0.87 -16.54
C ASP A 115 0.41 -0.49 -16.06
N GLU A 116 1.15 -1.51 -15.63
CA GLU A 116 2.45 -1.49 -14.98
C GLU A 116 3.42 -1.95 -16.07
N SER A 117 4.42 -1.11 -16.39
CA SER A 117 5.42 -1.48 -17.40
C SER A 117 6.03 -2.84 -17.05
N ALA A 118 6.37 -3.63 -18.07
CA ALA A 118 7.08 -4.90 -17.88
C ALA A 118 8.33 -4.74 -17.00
N GLU A 119 9.01 -3.59 -17.10
CA GLU A 119 10.16 -3.24 -16.25
C GLU A 119 9.78 -3.10 -14.77
N LEU A 120 8.66 -2.44 -14.47
CA LEU A 120 8.20 -2.23 -13.11
C LEU A 120 7.66 -3.55 -12.49
N SER A 121 7.02 -4.39 -13.30
CA SER A 121 6.64 -5.75 -12.89
C SER A 121 7.88 -6.61 -12.56
N ALA A 122 8.90 -6.60 -13.42
CA ALA A 122 10.14 -7.34 -13.19
C ALA A 122 10.91 -6.83 -11.96
N LEU A 123 10.94 -5.50 -11.75
CA LEU A 123 11.51 -4.89 -10.55
C LEU A 123 10.77 -5.34 -9.30
N ARG A 124 9.44 -5.32 -9.34
CA ARG A 124 8.59 -5.77 -8.23
C ARG A 124 8.84 -7.23 -7.89
N GLU A 125 8.86 -8.13 -8.87
CA GLU A 125 9.16 -9.54 -8.66
C GLU A 125 10.53 -9.73 -7.99
N THR A 126 11.56 -9.04 -8.50
CA THR A 126 12.91 -9.07 -7.95
C THR A 126 12.94 -8.63 -6.48
N VAL A 127 12.26 -7.54 -6.13
CA VAL A 127 12.15 -7.05 -4.75
C VAL A 127 11.45 -8.08 -3.86
N LEU A 128 10.36 -8.69 -4.34
CA LEU A 128 9.63 -9.70 -3.59
C LEU A 128 10.47 -10.94 -3.33
N ASP A 129 11.26 -11.38 -4.30
CA ASP A 129 12.12 -12.54 -4.13
C ASP A 129 13.29 -12.25 -3.17
N CYS A 130 13.83 -11.03 -3.19
CA CYS A 130 14.78 -10.58 -2.17
C CYS A 130 14.15 -10.64 -0.76
N ILE A 131 12.91 -10.16 -0.59
CA ILE A 131 12.20 -10.24 0.69
C ILE A 131 11.97 -11.68 1.12
N LYS A 132 11.50 -12.56 0.23
CA LYS A 132 11.29 -14.00 0.51
C LYS A 132 12.59 -14.69 0.93
N SER A 133 13.73 -14.33 0.33
CA SER A 133 15.04 -14.92 0.65
C SER A 133 15.58 -14.56 2.04
N LEU A 134 14.93 -13.62 2.75
CA LEU A 134 15.25 -13.36 4.16
C LEU A 134 14.90 -14.56 5.05
N GLY A 135 13.85 -15.31 4.69
CA GLY A 135 13.32 -16.44 5.45
C GLY A 135 12.40 -16.01 6.60
N GLU A 136 11.54 -16.92 7.06
CA GLU A 136 10.66 -16.65 8.20
C GLU A 136 11.42 -16.69 9.54
N PRO A 137 11.06 -15.83 10.52
CA PRO A 137 9.99 -14.83 10.50
C PRO A 137 10.39 -13.46 9.90
N ASP A 138 11.61 -13.31 9.40
CA ASP A 138 12.19 -12.02 9.01
C ASP A 138 11.50 -11.42 7.77
N SER A 139 11.12 -12.25 6.80
CA SER A 139 10.29 -11.87 5.65
C SER A 139 8.94 -11.29 6.09
N SER A 140 8.20 -12.01 6.94
CA SER A 140 6.93 -11.53 7.50
C SER A 140 7.10 -10.23 8.28
N ILE A 141 8.16 -10.09 9.10
CA ILE A 141 8.44 -8.87 9.85
C ILE A 141 8.62 -7.67 8.91
N ILE A 142 9.35 -7.82 7.80
CA ILE A 142 9.55 -6.75 6.80
C ILE A 142 8.22 -6.37 6.16
N VAL A 143 7.42 -7.35 5.74
CA VAL A 143 6.11 -7.10 5.11
C VAL A 143 5.16 -6.42 6.09
N TYR A 144 5.03 -6.92 7.32
CA TYR A 144 4.16 -6.31 8.32
C TYR A 144 4.58 -4.88 8.68
N PHE A 145 5.88 -4.62 8.76
CA PHE A 145 6.38 -3.30 9.10
C PHE A 145 6.19 -2.30 7.96
N TYR A 146 6.64 -2.64 6.74
CA TYR A 146 6.68 -1.69 5.62
C TYR A 146 5.42 -1.69 4.77
N TYR A 147 4.89 -2.86 4.45
CA TYR A 147 3.67 -2.96 3.67
C TYR A 147 2.45 -2.72 4.55
N TYR A 148 2.38 -3.38 5.71
CA TYR A 148 1.24 -3.24 6.62
C TYR A 148 1.26 -1.99 7.50
N GLY A 149 2.43 -1.39 7.75
CA GLY A 149 2.56 -0.19 8.59
C GLY A 149 2.35 -0.48 10.09
N MET A 150 2.59 -1.73 10.51
CA MET A 150 2.38 -2.19 11.88
C MET A 150 3.49 -1.74 12.82
N LYS A 151 3.14 -1.48 14.08
CA LYS A 151 4.13 -1.23 15.13
C LYS A 151 4.80 -2.55 15.53
N THR A 152 6.07 -2.49 15.94
CA THR A 152 6.85 -3.68 16.32
C THR A 152 6.20 -4.53 17.42
N ARG A 153 5.46 -3.91 18.36
CA ARG A 153 4.64 -4.62 19.36
C ARG A 153 3.52 -5.48 18.76
N GLN A 154 2.83 -4.96 17.76
CA GLN A 154 1.73 -5.69 17.10
C GLN A 154 2.30 -6.84 16.27
N ILE A 155 3.40 -6.58 15.56
CA ILE A 155 4.13 -7.61 14.82
C ILE A 155 4.60 -8.71 15.78
N ALA A 156 5.16 -8.34 16.94
CA ALA A 156 5.63 -9.26 17.96
C ALA A 156 4.53 -10.24 18.42
N ALA A 157 3.31 -9.75 18.63
CA ALA A 157 2.16 -10.59 18.94
C ALA A 157 1.80 -11.56 17.80
N LEU A 158 1.84 -11.11 16.54
CA LEU A 158 1.54 -11.95 15.38
C LEU A 158 2.56 -13.06 15.14
N VAL A 159 3.86 -12.76 15.29
CA VAL A 159 4.93 -13.72 14.99
C VAL A 159 5.43 -14.50 16.21
N GLY A 160 4.79 -14.34 17.37
CA GLY A 160 5.14 -15.04 18.61
C GLY A 160 6.52 -14.66 19.18
N LEU A 161 6.94 -13.41 19.02
CA LEU A 161 8.23 -12.88 19.50
C LEU A 161 8.04 -11.74 20.50
N SER A 162 9.13 -11.28 21.13
CA SER A 162 9.12 -10.04 21.93
C SER A 162 9.32 -8.80 21.04
N ASP A 163 8.81 -7.64 21.49
CA ASP A 163 9.00 -6.35 20.81
C ASP A 163 10.49 -6.05 20.53
N ILE A 164 11.35 -6.30 21.52
CA ILE A 164 12.80 -6.14 21.40
C ILE A 164 13.40 -7.10 20.35
N ALA A 165 12.91 -8.34 20.29
CA ALA A 165 13.38 -9.31 19.30
C ALA A 165 12.98 -8.89 17.88
N VAL A 166 11.75 -8.40 17.68
CA VAL A 166 11.29 -7.86 16.39
C VAL A 166 12.13 -6.65 15.97
N GLN A 167 12.42 -5.70 16.87
CA GLN A 167 13.29 -4.55 16.56
C GLN A 167 14.69 -4.98 16.10
N LYS A 168 15.30 -5.93 16.79
CA LYS A 168 16.63 -6.46 16.42
C LYS A 168 16.59 -7.19 15.07
N ARG A 169 15.57 -8.02 14.84
CA ARG A 169 15.37 -8.71 13.56
C ARG A 169 15.14 -7.75 12.41
N LEU A 170 14.32 -6.71 12.61
CA LEU A 170 14.07 -5.68 11.61
C LEU A 170 15.36 -4.96 11.20
N SER A 171 16.22 -4.60 12.16
CA SER A 171 17.53 -4.00 11.87
C SER A 171 18.43 -4.91 11.04
N ARG A 172 18.54 -6.21 11.41
CA ARG A 172 19.35 -7.18 10.66
C ARG A 172 18.78 -7.47 9.26
N SER A 173 17.47 -7.60 9.18
CA SER A 173 16.73 -7.87 7.93
C SER A 173 16.91 -6.74 6.94
N ARG A 174 16.88 -5.47 7.38
CA ARG A 174 17.18 -4.31 6.53
C ARG A 174 18.59 -4.35 5.95
N LYS A 175 19.58 -4.73 6.75
CA LYS A 175 20.96 -4.84 6.28
C LYS A 175 21.09 -5.94 5.24
N LYS A 176 20.57 -7.13 5.52
CA LYS A 176 20.57 -8.26 4.58
C LYS A 176 19.79 -7.94 3.30
N LEU A 177 18.63 -7.29 3.42
CA LEU A 177 17.81 -6.90 2.28
C LEU A 177 18.55 -5.89 1.38
N ARG A 178 19.28 -4.94 1.95
CA ARG A 178 20.14 -4.02 1.18
C ARG A 178 21.19 -4.78 0.37
N GLU A 179 21.88 -5.74 1.00
CA GLU A 179 22.89 -6.56 0.31
C GLU A 179 22.28 -7.38 -0.84
N LEU A 180 21.10 -7.97 -0.63
CA LEU A 180 20.36 -8.73 -1.64
C LEU A 180 19.90 -7.85 -2.82
N LEU A 181 19.33 -6.68 -2.52
CA LEU A 181 18.88 -5.74 -3.55
C LEU A 181 20.07 -5.24 -4.39
N SER A 182 21.20 -4.90 -3.76
CA SER A 182 22.41 -4.52 -4.48
C SER A 182 22.96 -5.64 -5.35
N ALA A 183 22.95 -6.90 -4.86
CA ALA A 183 23.34 -8.05 -5.67
C ALA A 183 22.41 -8.29 -6.87
N ALA A 184 21.13 -7.90 -6.75
CA ALA A 184 20.14 -7.95 -7.81
C ALA A 184 20.19 -6.73 -8.77
N GLY A 185 21.19 -5.85 -8.63
CA GLY A 185 21.34 -4.66 -9.47
C GLY A 185 20.43 -3.49 -9.09
N ILE A 186 19.74 -3.57 -7.94
CA ILE A 186 18.91 -2.50 -7.40
C ILE A 186 19.75 -1.70 -6.40
N THR A 187 20.34 -0.61 -6.88
CA THR A 187 21.17 0.30 -6.08
C THR A 187 20.49 1.65 -5.89
N GLU A 188 20.77 2.33 -4.78
CA GLU A 188 20.34 3.71 -4.58
C GLU A 188 21.07 4.62 -5.59
N GLU A 189 20.41 5.05 -6.66
CA GLU A 189 20.83 6.26 -7.38
C GLU A 189 20.49 7.47 -6.49
N GLY A 190 21.47 7.94 -5.71
CA GLY A 190 21.38 9.22 -5.00
C GLY A 190 21.61 9.15 -3.49
N SER A 191 22.88 9.16 -3.10
CA SER A 191 23.33 9.95 -1.95
C SER A 191 24.58 10.71 -2.40
N GLN A 192 24.35 11.80 -3.13
CA GLN A 192 25.24 12.96 -3.14
C GLN A 192 24.62 14.02 -2.23
#